data_AF-A0AAU8TFH7-F1
#
_entry.id   AF-A0AAU8TFH7-F1
#
_cell.length_a   1.000
_cell.length_b   1.000
_cell.length_c   1.000
_cell.angle_alpha   90.00
_cell.angle_beta   90.00
_cell.angle_gamma   90.00
#
_symmetry.space_group_name_H-M   'P 1'
#
loop_
_entity.id
_entity.type
_entity.pdbx_description
1 polymer ?
#
loop_
_entity_poly.entity_id
_entity_poly.type
_entity_poly.pdbx_seq_one_letter_code
_entity_poly.pdbx_strand_id
1 'polypeptide(L)'
;MRINMLPASTAYQLGEGRPENNWLAVPAAPEEPPFADRRSARQIINANPGLKHLLRRRDSYPVTDLLKRQLGDWTSANPDAKARARAAYNLARVINVLDNVNDRRVGNSERHDGKINGFYNAGYSTRKNSEARLLVAFAQDGYDVLQSLGR
;
A
#
# COMPACT_ATOMS: atom_id res chain seq x y z
N MET A 1 35.96 9.89 11.64
CA MET A 1 34.55 10.13 12.00
C MET A 1 33.73 8.93 11.54
N ARG A 2 33.16 8.15 12.46
CA ARG A 2 32.23 7.06 12.12
C ARG A 2 30.83 7.63 12.16
N ILE A 3 30.19 7.71 11.01
CA ILE A 3 28.79 8.09 10.88
C ILE A 3 27.99 6.88 11.40
N ASN A 4 27.40 7.02 12.58
CA ASN A 4 26.41 6.07 13.08
C ASN A 4 25.17 6.19 12.18
N MET A 5 25.09 5.32 11.19
CA MET A 5 23.88 5.09 10.42
C MET A 5 22.84 4.57 11.42
N LEU A 6 21.79 5.34 11.67
CA LEU A 6 20.64 4.91 12.46
C LEU A 6 20.14 3.57 11.87
N PRO A 7 19.75 2.59 12.70
CA PRO A 7 19.22 1.34 12.17
C PRO A 7 18.00 1.70 11.31
N ALA A 8 18.02 1.27 10.04
CA ALA A 8 16.85 1.32 9.19
C ALA A 8 15.69 0.69 9.96
N SER A 9 14.55 1.39 9.98
CA SER A 9 13.31 0.91 10.60
C SER A 9 13.12 -0.57 10.26
N THR A 10 12.93 -1.40 11.28
CA THR A 10 12.82 -2.88 11.24
C THR A 10 11.64 -3.41 10.40
N ALA A 11 11.06 -2.59 9.53
CA ALA A 11 9.81 -2.85 8.81
C ALA A 11 9.99 -3.50 7.44
N TYR A 12 11.17 -3.44 6.81
CA TYR A 12 11.31 -3.90 5.43
C TYR A 12 12.69 -4.53 5.16
N GLN A 13 13.00 -5.65 5.83
CA GLN A 13 14.00 -6.57 5.29
C GLN A 13 13.34 -7.38 4.16
N LEU A 14 13.76 -7.11 2.92
CA LEU A 14 13.60 -8.04 1.80
C LEU A 14 14.17 -9.39 2.26
N GLY A 15 13.31 -10.36 2.57
CA GLY A 15 13.73 -11.71 2.96
C GLY A 15 13.17 -12.28 4.26
N GLU A 16 12.48 -11.52 5.11
CA GLU A 16 11.92 -12.05 6.38
C GLU A 16 10.39 -12.30 6.34
N GLY A 17 9.95 -13.21 5.45
CA GLY A 17 8.81 -14.08 5.74
C GLY A 17 7.38 -13.65 5.34
N ARG A 18 7.17 -12.54 4.64
CA ARG A 18 5.81 -12.14 4.18
C ARG A 18 5.77 -11.70 2.71
N PRO A 19 4.98 -12.34 1.85
CA PRO A 19 5.01 -12.09 0.41
C PRO A 19 4.39 -10.75 0.01
N GLU A 20 3.52 -10.14 0.84
CA GLU A 20 3.03 -8.79 0.54
C GLU A 20 4.11 -7.71 0.56
N ASN A 21 5.26 -7.97 1.19
CA ASN A 21 6.39 -7.05 1.25
C ASN A 21 7.31 -7.14 0.02
N ASN A 22 7.06 -8.08 -0.90
CA ASN A 22 7.82 -8.17 -2.15
C ASN A 22 7.32 -7.14 -3.17
N TRP A 23 7.72 -5.88 -2.97
CA TRP A 23 7.36 -4.76 -3.84
C TRP A 23 8.03 -4.80 -5.22
N LEU A 24 9.06 -5.63 -5.42
CA LEU A 24 9.68 -5.88 -6.72
C LEU A 24 8.75 -6.69 -7.64
N ALA A 25 7.90 -7.55 -7.06
CA ALA A 25 6.88 -8.30 -7.78
C ALA A 25 5.58 -7.48 -7.89
N VAL A 26 5.55 -6.54 -8.83
CA VAL A 26 4.40 -5.66 -9.07
C VAL A 26 3.18 -6.50 -9.49
N PRO A 27 2.08 -6.48 -8.71
CA PRO A 27 0.90 -7.26 -9.05
C PRO A 27 0.23 -6.73 -10.33
N ALA A 28 -0.27 -7.65 -11.15
CA ALA A 28 -1.06 -7.34 -12.35
C ALA A 28 -2.57 -7.50 -12.14
N ALA A 29 -2.98 -8.16 -11.05
CA ALA A 29 -4.37 -8.41 -10.68
C ALA A 29 -4.45 -8.70 -9.16
N PRO A 30 -5.66 -8.79 -8.58
CA PRO A 30 -5.82 -9.28 -7.22
C PRO A 30 -5.33 -10.73 -7.07
N GLU A 31 -4.58 -10.99 -6.00
CA GLU A 31 -4.01 -12.30 -5.69
C GLU A 31 -4.62 -12.88 -4.42
N GLU A 32 -4.59 -14.21 -4.32
CA GLU A 32 -4.89 -14.88 -3.06
C GLU A 32 -3.71 -14.71 -2.10
N PRO A 33 -3.96 -14.44 -0.80
CA PRO A 33 -2.92 -14.59 0.21
C PRO A 33 -2.34 -16.02 0.16
N PRO A 34 -1.08 -16.22 0.58
CA PRO A 34 -0.50 -17.56 0.67
C PRO A 34 -1.41 -18.49 1.45
N PHE A 35 -1.50 -19.76 1.04
CA PHE A 35 -2.37 -20.73 1.69
C PHE A 35 -2.11 -20.87 3.21
N ALA A 36 -0.86 -20.72 3.64
CA ALA A 36 -0.48 -20.78 5.05
C ALA A 36 -0.79 -19.49 5.84
N ASP A 37 -1.15 -18.40 5.17
CA ASP A 37 -1.47 -17.13 5.81
C ASP A 37 -2.88 -17.16 6.40
N ARG A 38 -2.95 -17.26 7.73
CA ARG A 38 -4.22 -17.29 8.49
C ARG A 38 -4.56 -15.95 9.13
N ARG A 39 -3.85 -14.88 8.77
CA ARG A 39 -4.07 -13.56 9.38
C ARG A 39 -5.42 -13.00 8.95
N SER A 40 -6.12 -12.41 9.90
CA SER A 40 -7.28 -11.55 9.63
C SER A 40 -6.88 -10.26 8.93
N ALA A 41 -7.85 -9.58 8.30
CA ALA A 41 -7.66 -8.25 7.72
C ALA A 41 -7.03 -7.26 8.71
N ARG A 42 -7.48 -7.25 9.97
CA ARG A 42 -6.94 -6.38 11.02
C ARG A 42 -5.48 -6.69 11.34
N GLN A 43 -5.10 -7.96 11.37
CA GLN A 43 -3.70 -8.37 11.59
C GLN A 43 -2.81 -7.98 10.42
N ILE A 44 -3.29 -8.12 9.17
CA ILE A 44 -2.57 -7.68 7.97
C ILE A 44 -2.35 -6.16 8.01
N ILE A 45 -3.43 -5.39 8.20
CA ILE A 45 -3.36 -3.92 8.30
C ILE A 45 -2.39 -3.48 9.39
N ASN A 46 -2.50 -4.04 10.59
CA ASN A 46 -1.67 -3.63 11.72
C ASN A 46 -0.18 -3.94 11.54
N ALA A 47 0.14 -4.93 10.73
CA ALA A 47 1.51 -5.36 10.51
C ALA A 47 2.16 -4.76 9.26
N ASN A 48 1.42 -3.96 8.48
CA ASN A 48 1.95 -3.15 7.39
C ASN A 48 1.93 -1.66 7.81
N PRO A 49 3.10 -1.04 8.08
CA PRO A 49 3.16 0.35 8.54
C PRO A 49 2.52 1.35 7.58
N GLY A 50 2.78 1.23 6.27
CA GLY A 50 2.19 2.10 5.24
C GLY A 50 0.67 2.06 5.24
N LEU A 51 0.12 0.85 5.28
CA LEU A 51 -1.31 0.63 5.29
C LEU A 51 -1.95 1.11 6.60
N LYS A 52 -1.33 0.78 7.74
CA LYS A 52 -1.76 1.26 9.05
C LYS A 52 -1.77 2.77 9.12
N HIS A 53 -0.74 3.42 8.57
CA HIS A 53 -0.64 4.87 8.54
C HIS A 53 -1.73 5.50 7.66
N LEU A 54 -1.91 4.98 6.46
CA LEU A 54 -2.91 5.42 5.48
C LEU A 54 -4.34 5.33 6.03
N LEU A 55 -4.70 4.22 6.67
CA LEU A 55 -6.06 3.98 7.19
C LEU A 55 -6.33 4.68 8.53
N ARG A 56 -5.29 5.00 9.30
CA ARG A 56 -5.44 5.78 10.55
C ARG A 56 -5.71 7.26 10.27
N ARG A 57 -5.22 7.78 9.15
CA ARG A 57 -5.44 9.18 8.75
C ARG A 57 -6.69 9.29 7.89
N ARG A 58 -7.30 10.48 7.90
CA ARG A 58 -8.41 10.80 7.00
C ARG A 58 -7.98 10.88 5.52
N ASP A 59 -6.68 10.84 5.26
CA ASP A 59 -6.06 10.95 3.93
C ASP A 59 -6.64 9.95 2.91
N SER A 60 -7.00 8.74 3.36
CA SER A 60 -7.57 7.71 2.49
C SER A 60 -9.09 7.77 2.33
N TYR A 61 -9.79 8.59 3.12
CA TYR A 61 -11.27 8.56 3.14
C TYR A 61 -11.87 8.84 1.76
N PRO A 62 -11.41 9.86 1.00
CA PRO A 62 -12.00 10.16 -0.31
C PRO A 62 -11.80 9.07 -1.36
N VAL A 63 -10.80 8.18 -1.18
CA VAL A 63 -10.49 7.10 -2.12
C VAL A 63 -10.89 5.72 -1.60
N THR A 64 -11.40 5.60 -0.37
CA THR A 64 -11.65 4.30 0.27
C THR A 64 -12.67 3.47 -0.52
N ASP A 65 -13.79 4.06 -0.93
CA ASP A 65 -14.81 3.30 -1.67
C ASP A 65 -14.33 2.90 -3.08
N LEU A 66 -13.50 3.72 -3.71
CA LEU A 66 -12.84 3.37 -4.98
C LEU A 66 -11.88 2.19 -4.80
N LEU A 67 -11.03 2.24 -3.78
CA LEU A 67 -10.13 1.14 -3.43
C LEU A 67 -10.90 -0.15 -3.12
N LYS A 68 -12.02 -0.06 -2.42
CA LYS A 68 -12.90 -1.22 -2.15
C LYS A 68 -13.47 -1.83 -3.43
N ARG A 69 -13.77 -1.02 -4.46
CA ARG A 69 -14.21 -1.54 -5.77
C ARG A 69 -13.12 -2.37 -6.46
N GLN A 70 -11.85 -1.95 -6.34
CA GLN A 70 -10.72 -2.65 -6.96
C GLN A 70 -10.30 -3.90 -6.18
N LEU A 71 -10.34 -3.83 -4.85
CA LEU A 71 -9.68 -4.80 -3.96
C LEU A 71 -10.65 -5.67 -3.16
N GLY A 72 -11.92 -5.26 -3.08
CA GLY A 72 -12.90 -5.76 -2.12
C GLY A 72 -12.91 -4.97 -0.82
N ASP A 73 -13.93 -5.19 0.01
CA ASP A 73 -14.07 -4.50 1.29
C ASP A 73 -13.35 -5.26 2.42
N TRP A 74 -12.28 -4.65 2.95
CA TRP A 74 -11.46 -5.14 4.07
C TRP A 74 -12.02 -4.81 5.46
N THR A 75 -13.10 -4.04 5.53
CA THR A 75 -13.71 -3.57 6.79
C THR A 75 -14.75 -4.55 7.33
N SER A 76 -15.14 -4.39 8.60
CA SER A 76 -16.16 -5.23 9.24
C SER A 76 -17.56 -5.13 8.61
N ALA A 77 -17.78 -4.21 7.68
CA ALA A 77 -19.03 -4.13 6.90
C ALA A 77 -19.22 -5.32 5.96
N ASN A 78 -18.13 -5.91 5.47
CA ASN A 78 -18.18 -7.17 4.72
C ASN A 78 -18.25 -8.34 5.70
N PRO A 79 -19.29 -9.19 5.69
CA PRO A 79 -19.42 -10.30 6.65
C PRO A 79 -18.38 -11.43 6.42
N ASP A 80 -17.88 -11.60 5.19
CA ASP A 80 -16.92 -12.65 4.86
C ASP A 80 -15.50 -12.31 5.34
N ALA A 81 -15.05 -13.01 6.39
CA ALA A 81 -13.73 -12.82 6.99
C ALA A 81 -12.56 -13.12 6.04
N LYS A 82 -12.72 -14.11 5.15
CA LYS A 82 -11.70 -14.50 4.18
C LYS A 82 -11.59 -13.44 3.09
N ALA A 83 -12.73 -12.96 2.58
CA ALA A 83 -12.76 -11.86 1.61
C ALA A 83 -12.13 -10.58 2.18
N ARG A 84 -12.41 -10.25 3.45
CA ARG A 84 -11.75 -9.11 4.13
C ARG A 84 -10.22 -9.27 4.17
N ALA A 85 -9.73 -10.45 4.54
CA ALA A 85 -8.30 -10.72 4.63
C ALA A 85 -7.62 -10.63 3.26
N ARG A 86 -8.24 -11.19 2.22
CA ARG A 86 -7.79 -11.06 0.82
C ARG A 86 -7.73 -9.60 0.37
N ALA A 87 -8.75 -8.80 0.67
CA ALA A 87 -8.76 -7.38 0.33
C ALA A 87 -7.63 -6.61 1.04
N ALA A 88 -7.44 -6.85 2.34
CA ALA A 88 -6.36 -6.24 3.12
C ALA A 88 -4.96 -6.65 2.61
N TYR A 89 -4.78 -7.90 2.22
CA TYR A 89 -3.53 -8.41 1.64
C TYR A 89 -3.19 -7.69 0.33
N ASN A 90 -4.16 -7.59 -0.58
CA ASN A 90 -3.94 -6.90 -1.85
C ASN A 90 -3.73 -5.40 -1.67
N LEU A 91 -4.44 -4.76 -0.74
CA LEU A 91 -4.18 -3.37 -0.38
C LEU A 91 -2.74 -3.21 0.16
N ALA A 92 -2.27 -4.10 1.02
CA ALA A 92 -0.90 -4.08 1.53
C ALA A 92 0.14 -4.21 0.40
N ARG A 93 -0.09 -5.09 -0.58
CA ARG A 93 0.74 -5.23 -1.79
C ARG A 93 0.85 -3.91 -2.56
N VAL A 94 -0.29 -3.28 -2.86
CA VAL A 94 -0.35 -2.00 -3.58
C VAL A 94 0.42 -0.93 -2.82
N ILE A 95 0.16 -0.79 -1.51
CA ILE A 95 0.83 0.21 -0.68
C ILE A 95 2.34 0.01 -0.65
N ASN A 96 2.81 -1.23 -0.53
CA ASN A 96 4.23 -1.52 -0.55
C ASN A 96 4.87 -1.20 -1.91
N VAL A 97 4.21 -1.50 -3.03
CA VAL A 97 4.70 -1.09 -4.36
C VAL A 97 4.82 0.44 -4.45
N LEU A 98 3.82 1.17 -3.96
CA LEU A 98 3.82 2.63 -4.04
C LEU A 98 4.88 3.25 -3.11
N ASP A 99 4.96 2.86 -1.84
CA ASP A 99 5.98 3.33 -0.86
C ASP A 99 7.42 3.02 -1.33
N ASN A 100 7.60 2.09 -2.28
CA ASN A 100 8.89 1.70 -2.84
C ASN A 100 9.07 2.13 -4.31
N VAL A 101 8.14 2.91 -4.89
CA VAL A 101 8.10 3.20 -6.34
C VAL A 101 9.38 3.89 -6.81
N ASN A 102 10.13 3.26 -7.73
CA ASN A 102 11.35 3.82 -8.32
C ASN A 102 11.17 4.48 -9.68
N ASP A 103 10.27 5.47 -9.73
CA ASP A 103 9.93 6.19 -10.95
C ASP A 103 10.34 7.67 -10.86
N ARG A 104 11.02 8.17 -11.90
CA ARG A 104 11.44 9.59 -12.01
C ARG A 104 10.27 10.57 -11.98
N ARG A 105 9.06 10.11 -12.31
CA ARG A 105 7.80 10.86 -12.24
C ARG A 105 7.28 11.02 -10.81
N VAL A 106 7.91 10.41 -9.80
CA VAL A 106 7.45 10.45 -8.39
C VAL A 106 8.52 11.11 -7.51
N GLY A 107 8.77 12.40 -7.76
CA GLY A 107 9.79 13.19 -7.06
C GLY A 107 9.33 13.82 -5.72
N ASN A 108 8.03 13.81 -5.41
CA ASN A 108 7.47 14.36 -4.16
C ASN A 108 7.17 13.24 -3.14
N SER A 109 8.15 12.38 -2.91
CA SER A 109 8.02 11.13 -2.14
C SER A 109 9.29 10.81 -1.36
N GLU A 110 9.14 10.17 -0.20
CA GLU A 110 10.24 9.57 0.56
C GLU A 110 10.12 8.05 0.44
N ARG A 111 11.16 7.40 -0.11
CA ARG A 111 11.15 5.95 -0.30
C ARG A 111 11.21 5.22 1.04
N HIS A 112 10.35 4.23 1.21
CA HIS A 112 10.40 3.24 2.30
C HIS A 112 10.22 3.89 3.68
N ASP A 113 9.50 5.01 3.74
CA ASP A 113 9.22 5.71 4.99
C ASP A 113 7.99 5.12 5.70
N GLY A 114 7.32 4.15 5.07
CA GLY A 114 6.16 3.46 5.61
C GLY A 114 4.93 4.37 5.60
N LYS A 115 4.81 5.25 4.60
CA LYS A 115 3.66 6.12 4.38
C LYS A 115 3.35 6.24 2.89
N ILE A 116 2.18 6.80 2.59
CA ILE A 116 1.84 7.27 1.24
C ILE A 116 1.95 8.78 1.25
N ASN A 117 2.99 9.27 0.59
CA ASN A 117 3.37 10.67 0.56
C ASN A 117 2.54 11.46 -0.46
N GLY A 118 2.22 12.72 -0.12
CA GLY A 118 1.61 13.67 -1.04
C GLY A 118 0.12 13.94 -0.86
N PHE A 119 -0.58 13.27 0.06
CA PHE A 119 -1.94 13.70 0.45
C PHE A 119 -1.89 15.04 1.21
N TYR A 120 -2.86 15.91 0.93
CA TYR A 120 -3.14 17.12 1.70
C TYR A 120 -4.65 17.42 1.67
N ASN A 121 -5.09 18.46 2.38
CA ASN A 121 -6.53 18.79 2.51
C ASN A 121 -7.37 17.60 2.97
N ALA A 122 -6.92 16.88 4.00
CA ALA A 122 -7.59 15.68 4.53
C ALA A 122 -7.86 14.58 3.46
N GLY A 123 -6.96 14.43 2.49
CA GLY A 123 -7.04 13.41 1.45
C GLY A 123 -7.71 13.84 0.16
N TYR A 124 -8.40 14.99 0.14
CA TYR A 124 -9.11 15.48 -1.04
C TYR A 124 -8.19 16.00 -2.14
N SER A 125 -6.90 16.15 -1.86
CA SER A 125 -5.95 16.65 -2.84
C SER A 125 -4.62 15.91 -2.72
N THR A 126 -3.93 15.76 -3.86
CA THR A 126 -2.64 15.08 -3.95
C THR A 126 -1.63 15.95 -4.66
N ARG A 127 -0.39 15.99 -4.14
CA ARG A 127 0.73 16.63 -4.82
C ARG A 127 0.92 15.97 -6.18
N LYS A 128 1.24 16.76 -7.21
CA LYS A 128 1.70 16.19 -8.48
C LYS A 128 2.93 15.32 -8.22
N ASN A 129 3.14 14.27 -9.01
CA ASN A 129 4.35 13.45 -8.94
C ASN A 129 4.58 12.84 -7.53
N SER A 130 3.53 12.29 -6.91
CA SER A 130 3.57 11.69 -5.57
C SER A 130 2.92 10.30 -5.53
N GLU A 131 3.26 9.51 -4.51
CA GLU A 131 2.61 8.22 -4.24
C GLU A 131 1.10 8.34 -4.06
N ALA A 132 0.63 9.39 -3.38
CA ALA A 132 -0.79 9.62 -3.17
C ALA A 132 -1.53 9.80 -4.51
N ARG A 133 -0.91 10.47 -5.49
CA ARG A 133 -1.48 10.60 -6.84
C ARG A 133 -1.58 9.25 -7.54
N LEU A 134 -0.57 8.39 -7.39
CA LEU A 134 -0.61 7.02 -7.93
C LEU A 134 -1.66 6.16 -7.24
N LEU A 135 -1.84 6.30 -5.92
CA LEU A 135 -2.89 5.57 -5.19
C LEU A 135 -4.29 6.00 -5.64
N VAL A 136 -4.51 7.30 -5.88
CA VAL A 136 -5.77 7.80 -6.47
C VAL A 136 -5.99 7.20 -7.86
N ALA A 137 -4.97 7.22 -8.72
CA ALA A 137 -5.06 6.64 -10.05
C ALA A 137 -5.36 5.13 -9.99
N PHE A 138 -4.66 4.38 -9.13
CA PHE A 138 -4.95 2.95 -8.91
C PHE A 138 -6.39 2.74 -8.44
N ALA A 139 -6.90 3.57 -7.54
CA ALA A 139 -8.28 3.45 -7.07
C ALA A 139 -9.31 3.64 -8.21
N GLN A 140 -8.97 4.44 -9.23
CA GLN A 140 -9.81 4.71 -10.40
C GLN A 140 -9.65 3.63 -11.48
N ASP A 141 -8.41 3.32 -11.85
CA ASP A 141 -8.08 2.58 -13.06
C ASP A 141 -7.51 1.17 -12.78
N GLY A 142 -7.29 0.83 -11.51
CA GLY A 142 -6.85 -0.50 -11.09
C GLY A 142 -5.38 -0.80 -11.41
N TYR A 143 -5.10 -2.08 -11.66
CA TYR A 143 -3.73 -2.62 -11.72
C TYR A 143 -2.90 -2.14 -12.92
N ASP A 144 -3.54 -1.65 -13.99
CA ASP A 144 -2.85 -1.09 -15.14
C ASP A 144 -1.94 0.08 -14.76
N VAL A 145 -2.34 0.86 -13.75
CA VAL A 145 -1.53 1.94 -13.18
C VAL A 145 -0.19 1.42 -12.67
N LEU A 146 -0.20 0.30 -11.94
CA LEU A 146 1.02 -0.29 -11.39
C LEU A 146 1.92 -0.85 -12.50
N GLN A 147 1.34 -1.44 -13.53
CA GLN A 147 2.07 -2.01 -14.67
C GLN A 147 2.73 -0.93 -15.57
N SER A 148 2.29 0.32 -15.44
CA SER A 148 2.86 1.48 -16.15
C SER A 148 4.05 2.14 -15.44
N LEU A 149 4.35 1.73 -14.20
CA LEU A 149 5.45 2.29 -13.41
C LEU A 149 6.80 1.78 -13.93
N GLY A 150 7.80 2.66 -13.99
CA GLY A 150 9.16 2.29 -14.43
C GLY A 150 9.34 2.06 -15.94
N ARG A 151 8.34 2.41 -16.76
CA ARG A 151 8.48 2.55 -18.22
C ARG A 151 8.96 3.95 -18.61
#